data_AF-A0AAV1A5Q0-F1
#
_entry.id   AF-A0AAV1A5Q0-F1
#
_cell.length_a   1.000
_cell.length_b   1.000
_cell.length_c   1.000
_cell.angle_alpha   90.00
_cell.angle_beta   90.00
_cell.angle_gamma   90.00
#
_symmetry.space_group_name_H-M   'P 1'
#
loop_
_entity.id
_entity.type
_entity.pdbx_description
1 polymer ?
#
loop_
_entity_poly.entity_id
_entity_poly.type
_entity_poly.pdbx_seq_one_letter_code
_entity_poly.pdbx_strand_id
1 'polypeptide(L)'
;MAKVCWPYFDPEYENFSNRINPPRVSMDNDSCHDCTLIKIDSVNKPGILLEVVQILTDLDFIITKAYISSDGGWFMDVFHVTDQQGKKITDIKIIDFIEKALGPKGRKSTEGGKSWSGKRVGVHSIGDHTAIELIGE
;
A
#
# COMPACT_ATOMS: atom_id res chain seq x y z
N MET A 1 1.99 47.17 18.31
CA MET A 1 1.98 46.11 17.28
C MET A 1 2.07 44.77 17.98
N ALA A 2 1.09 43.88 17.80
CA ALA A 2 1.13 42.53 18.36
C ALA A 2 2.02 41.64 17.46
N LYS A 3 3.05 41.04 18.05
CA LYS A 3 3.98 40.14 17.37
C LYS A 3 3.30 38.77 17.27
N VAL A 4 2.69 38.47 16.12
CA VAL A 4 2.07 37.17 15.87
C VAL A 4 3.17 36.12 15.84
N CYS A 5 3.23 35.27 16.86
CA CYS A 5 4.11 34.11 16.91
C CYS A 5 3.41 32.98 16.16
N TRP A 6 3.86 32.72 14.93
CA TRP A 6 3.45 31.53 14.20
C TRP A 6 4.18 30.33 14.79
N PRO A 7 3.50 29.19 15.05
CA PRO A 7 4.20 27.97 15.42
C PRO A 7 5.19 27.61 14.31
N TYR A 8 6.46 27.43 14.67
CA TYR A 8 7.49 26.98 13.73
C TYR A 8 7.14 25.56 13.29
N PHE A 9 6.63 25.44 12.07
CA PHE A 9 6.38 24.17 11.43
C PHE A 9 7.69 23.74 10.77
N ASP A 10 8.35 22.71 11.32
CA ASP A 10 9.56 22.16 10.72
C ASP A 10 9.16 21.27 9.53
N PRO A 11 9.43 21.69 8.27
CA PRO A 11 9.11 20.89 7.10
C PRO A 11 9.92 19.58 7.03
N GLU A 12 10.99 19.43 7.82
CA GLU A 12 11.76 18.20 7.89
C GLU A 12 11.09 17.12 8.74
N TYR A 13 10.17 17.48 9.66
CA TYR A 13 9.49 16.54 10.59
C TYR A 13 8.84 15.36 9.85
N GLU A 14 8.10 15.64 8.78
CA GLU A 14 7.42 14.64 7.93
C GLU A 14 8.38 13.69 7.20
N ASN A 15 9.62 14.11 6.99
CA ASN A 15 10.62 13.33 6.28
C ASN A 15 11.34 12.33 7.22
N PHE A 16 11.37 12.59 8.53
CA PHE A 16 11.94 11.67 9.51
C PHE A 16 11.20 10.34 9.58
N SER A 17 9.88 10.34 9.50
CA SER A 17 9.05 9.12 9.53
C SER A 17 9.44 8.13 8.42
N ASN A 18 9.78 8.64 7.23
CA ASN A 18 10.24 7.82 6.10
C ASN A 18 11.66 7.26 6.27
N ARG A 19 12.51 7.92 7.07
CA ARG A 19 13.89 7.50 7.34
C ARG A 19 13.97 6.50 8.49
N ILE A 20 13.11 6.64 9.48
CA ILE A 20 13.09 5.82 10.70
C ILE A 20 12.46 4.45 10.41
N ASN A 21 11.40 4.39 9.59
CA ASN A 21 10.77 3.13 9.21
C ASN A 21 10.48 3.10 7.71
N PRO A 22 11.43 2.60 6.89
CA PRO A 22 11.17 2.41 5.48
C PRO A 22 9.98 1.45 5.29
N PRO A 23 9.20 1.57 4.22
CA PRO A 23 8.19 0.57 3.87
C PRO A 23 8.79 -0.83 3.89
N ARG A 24 8.13 -1.77 4.56
CA ARG A 24 8.54 -3.18 4.63
C ARG A 24 7.39 -4.00 4.06
N VAL A 25 7.75 -4.92 3.18
CA VAL A 25 6.82 -5.92 2.66
C VAL A 25 7.42 -7.28 2.95
N SER A 26 6.58 -8.19 3.42
CA SER A 26 6.97 -9.58 3.65
C SER A 26 5.86 -10.51 3.20
N MET A 27 6.26 -11.69 2.71
CA MET A 27 5.34 -12.75 2.34
C MET A 27 5.46 -13.93 3.27
N ASP A 28 4.31 -14.46 3.66
CA ASP A 28 4.19 -15.55 4.60
C ASP A 28 3.24 -16.61 4.03
N ASN A 29 3.82 -17.77 3.71
CA ASN A 29 3.12 -18.93 3.17
C ASN A 29 2.81 -19.99 4.23
N ASP A 30 3.22 -19.78 5.48
CA ASP A 30 3.13 -20.79 6.54
C ASP A 30 1.90 -20.55 7.43
N SER A 31 1.52 -19.28 7.63
CA SER A 31 0.42 -18.91 8.53
C SER A 31 -0.99 -19.21 7.99
N CYS A 32 -1.15 -19.44 6.69
CA CYS A 32 -2.43 -19.78 6.05
C CYS A 32 -2.25 -21.05 5.23
N HIS A 33 -3.18 -22.02 5.28
CA HIS A 33 -3.05 -23.27 4.51
C HIS A 33 -3.32 -23.07 3.01
N ASP A 34 -4.27 -22.19 2.67
CA ASP A 34 -4.81 -22.07 1.31
C ASP A 34 -4.36 -20.80 0.58
N CYS A 35 -3.65 -19.90 1.26
CA CYS A 35 -3.34 -18.57 0.75
C CYS A 35 -1.95 -18.09 1.15
N THR A 36 -1.43 -17.11 0.42
CA THR A 36 -0.22 -16.37 0.78
C THR A 36 -0.61 -15.10 1.51
N LEU A 37 0.04 -14.81 2.63
CA LEU A 37 -0.14 -13.54 3.32
C LEU A 37 0.91 -12.55 2.85
N ILE A 38 0.47 -11.39 2.38
CA ILE A 38 1.33 -10.23 2.10
C ILE A 38 1.13 -9.24 3.23
N LYS A 39 2.18 -9.00 4.02
CA LYS A 39 2.19 -8.05 5.14
C LYS A 39 2.95 -6.81 4.73
N ILE A 40 2.35 -5.64 4.91
CA ILE A 40 2.89 -4.36 4.48
C ILE A 40 2.87 -3.41 5.66
N ASP A 41 4.05 -2.92 6.03
CA ASP A 41 4.24 -1.94 7.09
C ASP A 41 4.86 -0.68 6.49
N SER A 42 4.18 0.46 6.57
CA SER A 42 4.70 1.71 6.03
C SER A 42 4.18 2.94 6.76
N VAL A 43 4.75 4.10 6.45
CA VAL A 43 4.17 5.38 6.83
C VAL A 43 2.86 5.58 6.05
N ASN A 44 1.81 6.00 6.75
CA ASN A 44 0.52 6.30 6.16
C ASN A 44 0.63 7.51 5.23
N LYS A 45 0.60 7.23 3.93
CA LYS A 45 0.61 8.24 2.87
C LYS A 45 -0.70 8.18 2.10
N PRO A 46 -1.26 9.33 1.69
CA PRO A 46 -2.42 9.33 0.82
C PRO A 46 -2.18 8.47 -0.43
N GLY A 47 -3.06 7.51 -0.67
CA GLY A 47 -3.03 6.65 -1.86
C GLY A 47 -2.24 5.34 -1.74
N ILE A 48 -1.59 5.06 -0.61
CA ILE A 48 -0.78 3.84 -0.46
C ILE A 48 -1.60 2.55 -0.61
N LEU A 49 -2.80 2.49 -0.04
CA LEU A 49 -3.69 1.33 -0.20
C LEU A 49 -4.04 1.07 -1.67
N LEU A 50 -4.32 2.13 -2.43
CA LEU A 50 -4.65 2.02 -3.85
C LEU A 50 -3.44 1.51 -4.64
N GLU A 51 -2.24 2.02 -4.36
CA GLU A 51 -1.00 1.57 -4.98
C GLU A 51 -0.76 0.07 -4.74
N VAL A 52 -0.96 -0.39 -3.50
CA VAL A 52 -0.85 -1.81 -3.15
C VAL A 52 -1.85 -2.65 -3.93
N VAL A 53 -3.14 -2.30 -3.88
CA VAL A 53 -4.20 -3.06 -4.55
C VAL A 53 -3.98 -3.10 -6.07
N GLN A 54 -3.53 -2.00 -6.66
CA GLN A 54 -3.18 -1.94 -8.09
C GLN A 54 -2.06 -2.92 -8.43
N ILE A 55 -0.95 -2.91 -7.68
CA ILE A 55 0.18 -3.82 -7.93
C ILE A 55 -0.24 -5.29 -7.80
N LEU A 56 -1.05 -5.63 -6.80
CA LEU A 56 -1.55 -6.99 -6.63
C LEU A 56 -2.48 -7.41 -7.78
N THR A 57 -3.36 -6.50 -8.20
CA THR A 57 -4.30 -6.77 -9.31
C THR A 57 -3.57 -6.88 -10.65
N ASP A 58 -2.57 -6.04 -10.90
CA ASP A 58 -1.74 -6.06 -12.12
C ASP A 58 -0.90 -7.35 -12.22
N LEU A 59 -0.65 -8.04 -11.10
CA LEU A 59 0.01 -9.36 -11.03
C LEU A 59 -0.98 -10.53 -11.12
N ASP A 60 -2.25 -10.26 -11.43
CA ASP A 60 -3.33 -11.25 -11.52
C ASP A 60 -3.58 -11.99 -10.19
N PHE A 61 -3.25 -11.36 -9.05
CA PHE A 61 -3.52 -11.94 -7.75
C PHE A 61 -4.96 -11.67 -7.31
N ILE A 62 -5.57 -12.69 -6.72
CA ILE A 62 -6.90 -12.61 -6.15
C ILE A 62 -6.77 -12.33 -4.65
N ILE A 63 -7.23 -11.16 -4.22
CA ILE A 63 -7.32 -10.81 -2.80
C ILE A 63 -8.60 -11.42 -2.24
N THR A 64 -8.46 -12.42 -1.37
CA THR A 64 -9.59 -13.11 -0.73
C THR A 64 -10.01 -12.44 0.57
N LYS A 65 -9.06 -11.84 1.29
CA LYS A 65 -9.28 -11.11 2.54
C LYS A 65 -8.21 -10.05 2.72
N ALA A 66 -8.56 -8.92 3.33
CA ALA A 66 -7.61 -7.91 3.74
C ALA A 66 -7.93 -7.43 5.17
N TYR A 67 -6.88 -7.20 5.96
CA TYR A 67 -6.95 -6.47 7.21
C TYR A 67 -6.16 -5.18 7.04
N ILE A 68 -6.78 -4.04 7.29
CA ILE A 68 -6.19 -2.71 7.06
C ILE A 68 -6.18 -1.99 8.39
N SER A 69 -5.03 -1.44 8.77
CA SER A 69 -4.89 -0.63 9.98
C SER A 69 -4.14 0.65 9.67
N SER A 70 -4.75 1.77 10.04
CA SER A 70 -4.21 3.09 9.81
C SER A 70 -4.31 3.91 11.09
N ASP A 71 -3.24 3.91 11.90
CA ASP A 71 -3.19 4.60 13.19
C ASP A 71 -1.90 5.42 13.32
N GLY A 72 -1.99 6.61 13.92
CA GLY A 72 -0.82 7.39 14.33
C GLY A 72 0.21 7.70 13.25
N GLY A 73 -0.20 7.78 11.98
CA GLY A 73 0.71 7.97 10.84
C GLY A 73 1.33 6.69 10.29
N TRP A 74 0.87 5.52 10.75
CA TRP A 74 1.27 4.19 10.31
C TRP A 74 0.21 3.55 9.43
N PHE A 75 0.66 2.68 8.54
CA PHE A 75 -0.15 1.90 7.63
C PHE A 75 0.34 0.45 7.68
N MET A 76 -0.48 -0.41 8.30
CA MET A 76 -0.17 -1.82 8.56
C MET A 76 -1.29 -2.68 8.00
N ASP A 77 -0.98 -3.38 6.91
CA ASP A 77 -1.97 -4.14 6.16
C ASP A 77 -1.54 -5.59 5.95
N VAL A 78 -2.52 -6.49 5.96
CA VAL A 78 -2.33 -7.92 5.66
C VAL A 78 -3.33 -8.37 4.61
N PHE A 79 -2.82 -8.72 3.43
CA PHE A 79 -3.61 -9.24 2.31
C PHE A 79 -3.46 -10.76 2.22
N HIS A 80 -4.59 -11.47 2.14
CA HIS A 80 -4.64 -12.89 1.83
C HIS A 80 -4.82 -13.01 0.33
N VAL A 81 -3.79 -13.50 -0.36
CA VAL A 81 -3.78 -13.58 -1.82
C VAL A 81 -3.62 -15.01 -2.30
N THR A 82 -4.21 -15.27 -3.45
CA THR A 82 -4.01 -16.48 -4.24
C THR A 82 -3.72 -16.12 -5.70
N ASP A 83 -3.22 -17.06 -6.47
CA ASP A 83 -3.24 -16.94 -7.93
C ASP A 83 -4.69 -17.10 -8.47
N GLN A 84 -4.84 -16.97 -9.79
CA GLN A 84 -6.13 -17.19 -10.48
C GLN A 84 -6.68 -18.62 -10.33
N GLN A 85 -5.85 -19.58 -9.94
CA GLN A 85 -6.23 -20.98 -9.68
C GLN A 85 -6.56 -21.24 -8.20
N GLY A 86 -6.53 -20.21 -7.34
CA GLY A 86 -6.76 -20.34 -5.91
C GLY A 86 -5.60 -20.97 -5.14
N LYS A 87 -4.38 -20.94 -5.69
CA LYS A 87 -3.17 -21.50 -5.09
C LYS A 87 -2.31 -20.42 -4.45
N LYS A 88 -1.42 -20.84 -3.55
CA LYS A 88 -0.38 -20.00 -2.96
C LYS A 88 0.61 -19.49 -3.99
N ILE A 89 1.05 -18.27 -3.78
CA ILE A 89 2.15 -17.64 -4.52
C ILE A 89 3.47 -18.21 -4.00
N THR A 90 4.13 -19.00 -4.85
CA THR A 90 5.41 -19.65 -4.50
C THR A 90 6.56 -19.23 -5.42
N ASP A 91 6.27 -18.44 -6.47
CA ASP A 91 7.29 -17.96 -7.39
C ASP A 91 8.15 -16.87 -6.72
N ILE A 92 9.41 -17.23 -6.46
CA ILE A 92 10.42 -16.37 -5.85
C ILE A 92 10.63 -15.08 -6.64
N LYS A 93 10.46 -15.09 -7.96
CA LYS A 93 10.62 -13.88 -8.79
C LYS A 93 9.50 -12.88 -8.53
N ILE A 94 8.27 -13.36 -8.37
CA ILE A 94 7.14 -12.49 -8.05
C ILE A 94 7.29 -11.96 -6.62
N ILE A 95 7.78 -12.81 -5.72
CA ILE A 95 8.06 -12.42 -4.33
C ILE A 95 9.05 -11.24 -4.29
N ASP A 96 10.21 -11.41 -4.94
CA ASP A 96 11.24 -10.37 -5.04
C ASP A 96 10.74 -9.11 -5.78
N PHE A 97 9.89 -9.27 -6.80
CA PHE A 97 9.29 -8.14 -7.50
C PHE A 97 8.40 -7.30 -6.58
N ILE A 98 7.49 -7.93 -5.83
CA ILE A 98 6.57 -7.23 -4.92
C ILE A 98 7.35 -6.54 -3.80
N GLU A 99 8.35 -7.21 -3.22
CA GLU A 99 9.22 -6.61 -2.20
C GLU A 99 9.95 -5.37 -2.74
N LYS A 100 10.35 -5.38 -4.03
CA LYS A 100 10.97 -4.22 -4.67
C LYS A 100 9.97 -3.12 -5.02
N ALA A 101 8.80 -3.49 -5.53
CA ALA A 101 7.77 -2.57 -6.00
C ALA A 101 7.10 -1.82 -4.83
N LEU A 102 6.85 -2.51 -3.72
CA LEU A 102 6.23 -1.94 -2.52
C LEU A 102 7.24 -1.54 -1.45
N GLY A 103 8.50 -1.98 -1.58
CA GLY A 103 9.58 -1.61 -0.70
C GLY A 103 10.07 -0.17 -0.91
N PRO A 104 11.08 0.28 -0.14
CA PRO A 104 11.52 1.67 -0.12
C PRO A 104 12.07 2.18 -1.46
N LYS A 105 12.45 1.27 -2.37
CA LYS A 105 13.03 1.56 -3.69
C LYS A 105 12.02 1.55 -4.84
N GLY A 106 10.78 1.11 -4.63
CA GLY A 106 9.74 1.12 -5.66
C GLY A 106 9.23 2.52 -6.01
N ARG A 107 9.54 3.49 -5.13
CA ARG A 107 9.25 4.91 -5.31
C ARG A 107 10.15 5.49 -6.40
N LYS A 108 9.72 5.44 -7.66
CA LYS A 108 10.19 6.46 -8.59
C LYS A 108 9.59 7.79 -8.14
N SER A 109 10.40 8.60 -7.44
CA SER A 109 10.16 10.03 -7.35
C SER A 109 10.01 10.54 -8.77
N THR A 110 8.78 10.83 -9.20
CA THR A 110 8.56 11.62 -10.41
C THR A 110 8.94 13.06 -10.07
N GLU A 111 10.23 13.34 -9.93
CA GLU A 111 10.77 14.69 -10.10
C GLU A 111 10.84 14.93 -11.61
N GLY A 112 9.73 15.41 -12.17
CA GLY A 112 9.57 15.59 -13.61
C GLY A 112 8.12 15.62 -14.05
N GLY A 113 7.35 16.59 -13.53
CA GLY A 113 6.16 17.12 -14.18
C GLY A 113 5.18 16.14 -14.82
N LYS A 114 4.49 15.33 -14.00
CA LYS A 114 3.06 15.05 -14.22
C LYS A 114 2.38 15.04 -12.86
N SER A 115 1.93 16.21 -12.42
CA SER A 115 0.75 16.26 -11.55
C SER A 115 -0.35 15.50 -12.31
N TRP A 116 -0.65 14.27 -11.92
CA TRP A 116 -1.89 13.60 -12.34
C TRP A 116 -3.06 14.19 -11.54
N SER A 117 -3.20 15.51 -11.62
CA SER A 117 -4.47 16.18 -11.46
C SER A 117 -5.37 15.70 -12.61
N GLY A 118 -6.17 14.65 -12.37
CA GLY A 118 -7.30 14.35 -13.26
C GLY A 118 -7.52 12.91 -13.69
N LYS A 119 -6.80 11.91 -13.17
CA LYS A 119 -7.39 10.56 -13.14
C LYS A 119 -8.34 10.51 -11.93
N ARG A 120 -9.53 11.10 -12.10
CA ARG A 120 -10.71 10.57 -11.42
C ARG A 120 -10.71 9.10 -11.83
N VAL A 121 -10.37 8.22 -10.89
CA VAL A 121 -10.38 6.77 -11.13
C VAL A 121 -11.81 6.45 -11.53
N GLY A 122 -12.03 6.32 -12.84
CA GLY A 122 -13.29 5.86 -13.38
C GLY A 122 -13.42 4.42 -12.93
N VAL A 123 -14.25 4.18 -11.92
CA VAL A 123 -14.70 2.84 -11.56
C VAL A 123 -15.53 2.36 -12.74
N HIS A 124 -14.93 1.58 -13.64
CA HIS A 124 -15.70 0.89 -14.66
C HIS A 124 -16.17 -0.42 -14.03
N SER A 125 -17.42 -0.44 -13.57
CA SER A 125 -18.07 -1.69 -13.16
C SER A 125 -18.21 -2.61 -14.37
N ILE A 126 -17.35 -3.60 -14.44
CA ILE A 126 -17.58 -4.84 -15.18
C ILE A 126 -17.86 -5.89 -14.09
N GLY A 127 -19.11 -6.34 -14.00
CA GLY A 127 -19.56 -7.55 -13.30
C GLY A 127 -19.11 -7.78 -11.85
N ASP A 128 -20.08 -7.81 -10.93
CA ASP A 128 -19.99 -8.31 -9.54
C ASP A 128 -18.93 -7.65 -8.63
N HIS A 129 -18.98 -6.31 -8.57
CA HIS A 129 -18.58 -5.44 -7.44
C HIS A 129 -17.21 -5.69 -6.75
N THR A 130 -16.25 -4.77 -6.89
CA THR A 130 -15.22 -4.54 -5.85
C THR A 130 -15.75 -3.47 -4.88
N ALA A 131 -16.45 -3.88 -3.83
CA ALA A 131 -16.86 -2.99 -2.75
C ALA A 131 -15.76 -2.97 -1.68
N ILE A 132 -15.30 -1.77 -1.30
CA ILE A 132 -14.39 -1.57 -0.17
C ILE A 132 -15.23 -0.97 0.96
N GLU A 133 -15.65 -1.79 1.91
CA GLU A 133 -16.34 -1.34 3.13
C GLU A 133 -15.29 -0.93 4.16
N LEU A 134 -15.31 0.35 4.55
CA LEU A 134 -14.49 0.91 5.61
C LEU A 134 -15.36 1.08 6.86
N ILE A 135 -15.04 0.36 7.93
CA ILE A 135 -15.61 0.59 9.25
C ILE A 135 -14.54 1.31 10.06
N GLY A 136 -14.79 2.58 10.38
CA GLY A 136 -14.01 3.35 11.35
C GLY A 136 -14.87 3.59 12.60
N GLU A 137 -14.26 3.48 13.77
CA GLU A 137 -14.85 3.99 15.02
C GLU A 137 -14.82 5.52 15.08
#